data_AF-A0A316PMV9-F1
#
_entry.id   AF-A0A316PMV9-F1
#
_cell.length_a   1.000
_cell.length_b   1.000
_cell.length_c   1.000
_cell.angle_alpha   90.00
_cell.angle_beta   90.00
_cell.angle_gamma   90.00
#
_symmetry.space_group_name_H-M   'P 1'
#
loop_
_entity.id
_entity.type
_entity.pdbx_description
1 polymer ?
#
loop_
_entity_poly.entity_id
_entity_poly.type
_entity_poly.pdbx_seq_one_letter_code
_entity_poly.pdbx_strand_id
1 'polypeptide(L)'
;MDKNVEKQLIVRTFEPDMAVLKQVAKQMNGMQDVALNLFGQAGEVLIVITARAHAPAAATELTERIAERFEMALGDAAYGRGKGSVAYFAAGELMQAEALVAASDPKTGGLLGEEFSHTKRGANVFDFGDSSYQDSRVAAKIKAMAAKNCDATYPPQVAAARAAAAAKCSKAEFGVSVTGLGKAGRDVYMAVAYGGQVYVRRFAQTPDAGKRCALAALDTIRRLLQGADTPAMRVFRANSDFDWDAPEAPRKKGRPAAGGAGKKNSGMLAPIIVLVVLLIALGVAVWYFFTHFTLGPEPSVPAGGSSISQSAAAGSGSLPASTSQSAGSTSQASAPAGHSMSLGEDGAYHPFG
;
A
#
# COMPACT_ATOMS: atom_id res chain seq x y z
N MET A 1 8.18 43.57 -0.86
CA MET A 1 8.71 42.62 -1.88
C MET A 1 8.50 41.24 -1.33
N ASP A 2 7.26 40.79 -1.41
CA ASP A 2 6.78 39.65 -0.67
C ASP A 2 7.10 38.40 -1.48
N LYS A 3 7.98 37.56 -0.94
CA LYS A 3 8.45 36.36 -1.62
C LYS A 3 7.36 35.30 -1.59
N ASN A 4 6.54 35.25 -2.63
CA ASN A 4 5.58 34.17 -2.81
C ASN A 4 6.31 32.82 -2.75
N VAL A 5 5.79 31.93 -1.92
CA VAL A 5 6.31 30.60 -1.68
C VAL A 5 5.66 29.65 -2.68
N GLU A 6 6.49 28.89 -3.40
CA GLU A 6 6.03 27.82 -4.28
C GLU A 6 5.97 26.48 -3.52
N LYS A 7 4.93 25.70 -3.79
CA LYS A 7 4.81 24.28 -3.41
C LYS A 7 4.43 23.46 -4.62
N GLN A 8 4.94 22.23 -4.66
CA GLN A 8 4.64 21.27 -5.71
C GLN A 8 4.17 19.96 -5.09
N LEU A 9 3.09 19.40 -5.64
CA LEU A 9 2.52 18.11 -5.29
C LEU A 9 2.30 17.32 -6.57
N ILE A 10 2.46 15.99 -6.50
CA ILE A 10 2.26 15.11 -7.65
C ILE A 10 1.08 14.19 -7.34
N VAL A 11 0.03 14.20 -8.16
CA VAL A 11 -0.94 13.09 -8.19
C VAL A 11 -0.49 12.10 -9.24
N ARG A 12 -0.42 10.82 -8.88
CA ARG A 12 0.02 9.73 -9.75
C ARG A 12 -1.19 8.96 -10.24
N THR A 13 -1.28 8.74 -11.55
CA THR A 13 -2.41 8.03 -12.15
C THR A 13 -1.92 6.94 -13.10
N PHE A 14 -2.67 5.85 -13.23
CA PHE A 14 -2.41 4.79 -14.21
C PHE A 14 -3.62 4.59 -15.13
N GLU A 15 -3.37 4.77 -16.42
CA GLU A 15 -4.34 4.79 -17.53
C GLU A 15 -5.68 5.49 -17.17
N PRO A 16 -5.62 6.77 -16.74
CA PRO A 16 -6.81 7.54 -16.40
C PRO A 16 -7.70 7.83 -17.62
N ASP A 17 -8.97 8.16 -17.37
CA ASP A 17 -9.82 8.76 -18.39
C ASP A 17 -9.23 10.13 -18.80
N MET A 18 -8.69 10.19 -20.03
CA MET A 18 -8.03 11.38 -20.55
C MET A 18 -9.00 12.50 -20.95
N ALA A 19 -10.30 12.25 -21.06
CA ALA A 19 -11.30 13.29 -21.24
C ALA A 19 -11.62 13.95 -19.88
N VAL A 20 -11.88 13.14 -18.84
CA VAL A 20 -12.09 13.63 -17.47
C VAL A 20 -10.86 14.37 -16.95
N LEU A 21 -9.65 13.80 -17.11
CA LEU A 21 -8.40 14.45 -16.69
C LEU A 21 -8.21 15.82 -17.35
N LYS A 22 -8.44 15.92 -18.67
CA LYS A 22 -8.36 17.20 -19.40
C LYS A 22 -9.45 18.19 -18.99
N GLN A 23 -10.66 17.72 -18.69
CA GLN A 23 -11.75 18.56 -18.18
C GLN A 23 -11.41 19.17 -16.82
N VAL A 24 -10.94 18.37 -15.86
CA VAL A 24 -10.51 18.84 -14.54
C VAL A 24 -9.31 19.79 -14.67
N ALA A 25 -8.30 19.43 -15.46
CA ALA A 25 -7.15 20.31 -15.68
C ALA A 25 -7.55 21.67 -16.28
N LYS A 26 -8.47 21.69 -17.26
CA LYS A 26 -9.01 22.93 -17.85
C LYS A 26 -9.77 23.79 -16.82
N GLN A 27 -10.47 23.18 -15.87
CA GLN A 27 -11.16 23.90 -14.79
C GLN A 27 -10.17 24.55 -13.80
N MET A 28 -9.05 23.91 -13.48
CA MET A 28 -8.06 24.45 -12.54
C MET A 28 -7.11 25.49 -13.19
N ASN A 29 -6.81 25.36 -14.50
CA ASN A 29 -5.89 26.23 -15.22
C ASN A 29 -6.41 27.68 -15.43
N GLY A 30 -7.58 28.03 -14.88
CA GLY A 30 -8.06 29.41 -14.76
C GLY A 30 -7.59 30.14 -13.49
N MET A 31 -6.90 29.46 -12.56
CA MET A 31 -6.46 30.01 -11.28
C MET A 31 -5.03 30.57 -11.39
N GLN A 32 -4.87 31.88 -11.20
CA GLN A 32 -3.60 32.61 -11.44
C GLN A 32 -2.40 32.10 -10.60
N ASP A 33 -2.68 31.58 -9.41
CA ASP A 33 -1.68 31.07 -8.47
C ASP A 33 -1.27 29.61 -8.72
N VAL A 34 -1.83 28.94 -9.74
CA VAL A 34 -1.64 27.52 -10.01
C VAL A 34 -1.11 27.29 -11.43
N ALA A 35 -0.15 26.38 -11.55
CA ALA A 35 0.24 25.76 -12.82
C ALA A 35 0.09 24.24 -12.72
N LEU A 36 -0.29 23.61 -13.84
CA LEU A 36 -0.42 22.16 -13.97
C LEU A 36 0.49 21.65 -15.07
N ASN A 37 1.30 20.64 -14.79
CA ASN A 37 2.11 19.94 -15.78
C ASN A 37 1.74 18.45 -15.82
N LEU A 38 1.63 17.89 -17.03
CA LEU A 38 1.22 16.51 -17.26
C LEU A 38 2.34 15.72 -17.94
N PHE A 39 2.81 14.65 -17.31
CA PHE A 39 3.89 13.79 -17.83
C PHE A 39 3.37 12.37 -18.01
N GLY A 40 3.31 11.87 -19.24
CA GLY A 40 2.81 10.53 -19.56
C GLY A 40 3.92 9.57 -19.99
N GLN A 41 3.98 8.37 -19.42
CA GLN A 41 4.94 7.32 -19.80
C GLN A 41 4.35 5.91 -19.54
N ALA A 42 4.36 5.04 -20.57
CA ALA A 42 4.00 3.61 -20.47
C ALA A 42 2.66 3.29 -19.76
N GLY A 43 1.69 4.22 -19.77
CA GLY A 43 0.39 4.11 -19.10
C GLY A 43 0.27 4.93 -17.82
N GLU A 44 1.37 5.28 -17.14
CA GLU A 44 1.34 6.30 -16.08
C GLU A 44 1.08 7.69 -16.66
N VAL A 45 0.31 8.51 -15.94
CA VAL A 45 0.27 9.96 -16.12
C VAL A 45 0.46 10.63 -14.76
N LEU A 46 1.50 11.46 -14.66
CA LEU A 46 1.83 12.26 -13.48
C LEU A 46 1.25 13.66 -13.64
N ILE A 47 0.45 14.08 -12.67
CA ILE A 47 -0.15 15.42 -12.60
C ILE A 47 0.66 16.20 -11.56
N VAL A 48 1.59 17.04 -12.03
CA VAL A 48 2.38 17.92 -11.16
C VAL A 48 1.63 19.23 -10.98
N ILE A 49 1.14 19.44 -9.76
CA ILE A 49 0.40 20.62 -9.33
C ILE A 49 1.40 21.56 -8.66
N THR A 50 1.64 22.71 -9.27
CA THR A 50 2.44 23.80 -8.70
C THR A 50 1.51 24.89 -8.19
N ALA A 51 1.59 25.25 -6.91
CA ALA A 51 0.85 26.35 -6.32
C ALA A 51 1.81 27.40 -5.74
N ARG A 52 1.45 28.68 -5.86
CA ARG A 52 2.19 29.82 -5.31
C ARG A 52 1.29 30.57 -4.33
N ALA A 53 1.79 30.97 -3.18
CA ALA A 53 1.03 31.78 -2.23
C ALA A 53 1.95 32.64 -1.33
N HIS A 54 1.39 33.64 -0.66
CA HIS A 54 2.14 34.48 0.29
C HIS A 54 2.62 33.73 1.55
N ALA A 55 2.11 32.52 1.82
CA ALA A 55 2.49 31.70 2.97
C ALA A 55 2.68 30.22 2.58
N PRO A 56 3.65 29.49 3.17
CA PRO A 56 3.89 28.08 2.85
C PRO A 56 2.68 27.17 3.10
N ALA A 57 1.92 27.43 4.17
CA ALA A 57 0.73 26.65 4.51
C ALA A 57 -0.39 26.82 3.47
N ALA A 58 -0.63 28.06 3.00
CA ALA A 58 -1.62 28.33 1.96
C ALA A 58 -1.23 27.70 0.61
N ALA A 59 0.06 27.69 0.26
CA ALA A 59 0.53 27.00 -0.94
C ALA A 59 0.34 25.48 -0.83
N THR A 60 0.62 24.88 0.33
CA THR A 60 0.33 23.45 0.59
C THR A 60 -1.18 23.17 0.51
N GLU A 61 -2.03 23.91 1.22
CA GLU A 61 -3.47 23.72 1.20
C GLU A 61 -4.04 23.82 -0.22
N LEU A 62 -3.54 24.76 -1.02
CA LEU A 62 -3.92 24.92 -2.42
C LEU A 62 -3.49 23.73 -3.28
N THR A 63 -2.29 23.15 -3.07
CA THR A 63 -1.91 21.90 -3.75
C THR A 63 -2.78 20.71 -3.35
N GLU A 64 -3.03 20.49 -2.05
CA GLU A 64 -3.79 19.34 -1.56
C GLU A 64 -5.26 19.40 -2.04
N ARG A 65 -5.91 20.57 -1.95
CA ARG A 65 -7.28 20.82 -2.43
C ARG A 65 -7.44 20.52 -3.93
N ILE A 66 -6.37 20.67 -4.72
CA ILE A 66 -6.39 20.38 -6.17
C ILE A 66 -6.08 18.91 -6.42
N ALA A 67 -5.21 18.28 -5.62
CA ALA A 67 -4.98 16.84 -5.68
C ALA A 67 -6.27 16.05 -5.38
N GLU A 68 -7.00 16.45 -4.33
CA GLU A 68 -8.30 15.88 -3.97
C GLU A 68 -9.33 15.97 -5.11
N ARG A 69 -9.34 17.07 -5.87
CA ARG A 69 -10.22 17.24 -7.04
C ARG A 69 -9.85 16.29 -8.19
N PHE A 70 -8.56 16.04 -8.42
CA PHE A 70 -8.13 15.04 -9.40
C PHE A 70 -8.43 13.61 -8.94
N GLU A 71 -8.19 13.29 -7.68
CA GLU A 71 -8.47 11.97 -7.12
C GLU A 71 -9.96 11.65 -7.09
N MET A 72 -10.80 12.59 -6.66
CA MET A 72 -12.26 12.43 -6.67
C MET A 72 -12.84 12.27 -8.09
N ALA A 73 -12.23 12.90 -9.09
CA ALA A 73 -12.68 12.81 -10.49
C ALA A 73 -12.15 11.58 -11.24
N LEU A 74 -10.96 11.10 -10.90
CA LEU A 74 -10.30 9.97 -11.57
C LEU A 74 -10.47 8.63 -10.84
N GLY A 75 -10.92 8.65 -9.58
CA GLY A 75 -11.20 7.47 -8.75
C GLY A 75 -10.00 6.52 -8.69
N ASP A 76 -10.27 5.22 -8.82
CA ASP A 76 -9.29 4.12 -8.78
C ASP A 76 -8.09 4.29 -9.73
N ALA A 77 -8.17 5.17 -10.74
CA ALA A 77 -7.04 5.47 -11.63
C ALA A 77 -5.98 6.37 -10.96
N ALA A 78 -6.35 7.22 -10.01
CA ALA A 78 -5.41 7.96 -9.17
C ALA A 78 -4.96 7.06 -8.01
N TYR A 79 -3.69 6.66 -8.01
CA TYR A 79 -3.18 5.58 -7.15
C TYR A 79 -2.30 6.05 -5.99
N GLY A 80 -1.95 7.34 -5.93
CA GLY A 80 -1.19 7.90 -4.81
C GLY A 80 -0.59 9.29 -5.08
N ARG A 81 -0.09 9.94 -4.02
CA ARG A 81 0.55 11.26 -4.07
C ARG A 81 2.09 11.17 -3.96
N GLY A 82 2.79 12.13 -4.55
CA GLY A 82 4.22 12.38 -4.34
C GLY A 82 5.20 11.52 -5.16
N LYS A 83 6.33 11.17 -4.54
CA LYS A 83 7.43 10.41 -5.16
C LYS A 83 7.15 8.90 -5.09
N GLY A 84 7.44 8.17 -6.17
CA GLY A 84 7.23 6.72 -6.27
C GLY A 84 7.14 6.25 -7.72
N SER A 85 6.52 5.09 -7.92
CA SER A 85 6.15 4.45 -9.20
C SER A 85 4.99 3.49 -8.93
N VAL A 86 4.31 2.95 -9.95
CA VAL A 86 3.29 1.90 -9.72
C VAL A 86 3.84 0.74 -8.89
N ALA A 87 5.09 0.31 -9.14
CA ALA A 87 5.76 -0.74 -8.37
C ALA A 87 5.96 -0.40 -6.88
N TYR A 88 6.28 0.86 -6.54
CA TYR A 88 6.44 1.30 -5.15
C TYR A 88 5.12 1.25 -4.36
N PHE A 89 4.00 1.61 -5.00
CA PHE A 89 2.67 1.57 -4.40
C PHE A 89 2.11 0.14 -4.36
N ALA A 90 2.19 -0.61 -5.46
CA ALA A 90 1.79 -2.02 -5.50
C ALA A 90 2.55 -2.87 -4.47
N ALA A 91 3.87 -2.67 -4.30
CA ALA A 91 4.64 -3.31 -3.23
C ALA A 91 4.20 -2.87 -1.82
N GLY A 92 3.68 -1.65 -1.67
CA GLY A 92 3.07 -1.18 -0.42
C GLY A 92 1.82 -1.96 -0.06
N GLU A 93 0.88 -2.09 -1.01
CA GLU A 93 -0.34 -2.88 -0.82
C GLU A 93 -0.03 -4.37 -0.56
N LEU A 94 0.88 -4.96 -1.34
CA LEU A 94 1.32 -6.35 -1.19
C LEU A 94 1.91 -6.61 0.19
N MET A 95 2.77 -5.72 0.70
CA MET A 95 3.30 -5.80 2.07
C MET A 95 2.20 -5.69 3.13
N GLN A 96 1.19 -4.82 2.94
CA GLN A 96 0.07 -4.69 3.88
C GLN A 96 -0.89 -5.89 3.85
N ALA A 97 -0.97 -6.59 2.72
CA ALA A 97 -1.78 -7.78 2.53
C ALA A 97 -1.06 -9.11 2.84
N GLU A 98 0.20 -9.05 3.31
CA GLU A 98 1.10 -10.20 3.50
C GLU A 98 1.21 -11.12 2.26
N ALA A 99 1.16 -10.51 1.06
CA ALA A 99 0.98 -11.20 -0.21
C ALA A 99 2.21 -11.09 -1.14
N LEU A 100 2.51 -12.18 -1.85
CA LEU A 100 3.65 -12.32 -2.75
C LEU A 100 3.25 -12.38 -4.24
N VAL A 101 4.21 -12.07 -5.11
CA VAL A 101 4.08 -12.14 -6.58
C VAL A 101 5.12 -13.10 -7.16
N ALA A 102 4.69 -14.03 -8.02
CA ALA A 102 5.58 -14.91 -8.78
C ALA A 102 5.42 -14.72 -10.29
N ALA A 103 6.53 -14.64 -11.03
CA ALA A 103 6.51 -14.64 -12.50
C ALA A 103 6.57 -16.07 -13.08
N SER A 104 6.03 -16.26 -14.29
CA SER A 104 5.96 -17.59 -14.92
C SER A 104 7.22 -18.08 -15.62
N ASP A 105 8.13 -17.17 -15.96
CA ASP A 105 9.34 -17.43 -16.75
C ASP A 105 10.32 -16.26 -16.64
N PRO A 106 11.62 -16.44 -16.96
CA PRO A 106 12.63 -15.38 -16.86
C PRO A 106 12.34 -14.11 -17.66
N LYS A 107 11.54 -14.16 -18.73
CA LYS A 107 11.15 -12.95 -19.48
C LYS A 107 10.14 -12.13 -18.69
N THR A 108 9.09 -12.76 -18.19
CA THR A 108 8.12 -12.11 -17.28
C THR A 108 8.81 -11.63 -15.99
N GLY A 109 9.73 -12.44 -15.46
CA GLY A 109 10.50 -12.17 -14.27
C GLY A 109 11.40 -10.94 -14.40
N GLY A 110 12.13 -10.82 -15.51
CA GLY A 110 12.95 -9.64 -15.79
C GLY A 110 12.12 -8.35 -15.87
N LEU A 111 10.96 -8.37 -16.53
CA LEU A 111 10.07 -7.21 -16.64
C LEU A 111 9.53 -6.72 -15.28
N LEU A 112 9.17 -7.63 -14.38
CA LEU A 112 8.75 -7.26 -13.01
C LEU A 112 9.95 -6.87 -12.13
N GLY A 113 11.07 -7.56 -12.29
CA GLY A 113 12.32 -7.29 -11.58
C GLY A 113 12.88 -5.90 -11.90
N GLU A 114 12.80 -5.44 -13.14
CA GLU A 114 13.19 -4.07 -13.54
C GLU A 114 12.41 -3.03 -12.71
N GLU A 115 11.07 -3.06 -12.76
CA GLU A 115 10.23 -2.10 -12.02
C GLU A 115 10.36 -2.23 -10.49
N PHE A 116 10.52 -3.45 -9.95
CA PHE A 116 10.71 -3.66 -8.52
C PHE A 116 12.13 -3.30 -8.05
N SER A 117 13.16 -3.35 -8.89
CA SER A 117 14.54 -2.98 -8.52
C SER A 117 14.66 -1.51 -8.12
N HIS A 118 13.82 -0.65 -8.71
CA HIS A 118 13.75 0.77 -8.41
C HIS A 118 13.09 1.11 -7.05
N THR A 119 12.60 0.10 -6.30
CA THR A 119 11.99 0.30 -4.98
C THR A 119 12.58 -0.63 -3.92
N LYS A 120 13.00 -0.05 -2.78
CA LYS A 120 13.45 -0.81 -1.60
C LYS A 120 12.39 -1.75 -1.00
N ARG A 121 11.14 -1.70 -1.47
CA ARG A 121 10.06 -2.62 -1.10
C ARG A 121 10.00 -3.89 -1.97
N GLY A 122 10.63 -3.90 -3.16
CA GLY A 122 10.48 -4.99 -4.14
C GLY A 122 10.84 -6.36 -3.58
N ALA A 123 12.00 -6.46 -2.91
CA ALA A 123 12.49 -7.70 -2.30
C ALA A 123 11.63 -8.26 -1.14
N ASN A 124 10.63 -7.50 -0.65
CA ASN A 124 9.70 -7.99 0.36
C ASN A 124 8.48 -8.72 -0.25
N VAL A 125 8.27 -8.61 -1.58
CA VAL A 125 7.04 -9.06 -2.26
C VAL A 125 7.30 -9.84 -3.55
N PHE A 126 8.52 -9.80 -4.07
CA PHE A 126 8.97 -10.46 -5.29
C PHE A 126 10.37 -11.04 -5.07
N ASP A 127 10.57 -12.31 -5.41
CA ASP A 127 11.79 -13.07 -5.09
C ASP A 127 12.90 -12.94 -6.13
N PHE A 128 12.72 -12.10 -7.16
CA PHE A 128 13.65 -11.93 -8.28
C PHE A 128 14.07 -13.23 -9.00
N GLY A 129 13.34 -14.33 -8.76
CA GLY A 129 13.58 -15.64 -9.33
C GLY A 129 14.29 -16.64 -8.41
N ASP A 130 14.82 -16.22 -7.25
CA ASP A 130 15.64 -17.02 -6.33
C ASP A 130 15.00 -18.36 -5.92
N SER A 131 13.66 -18.40 -5.85
CA SER A 131 12.86 -19.58 -5.52
C SER A 131 11.78 -19.92 -6.57
N SER A 132 11.64 -19.11 -7.62
CA SER A 132 10.50 -19.13 -8.54
C SER A 132 10.88 -19.51 -9.99
N TYR A 133 11.13 -18.54 -10.87
CA TYR A 133 11.31 -18.75 -12.30
C TYR A 133 12.75 -19.00 -12.74
N GLN A 134 13.74 -18.80 -11.86
CA GLN A 134 15.14 -19.18 -12.11
C GLN A 134 15.47 -20.56 -11.53
N ASP A 135 14.80 -21.01 -10.46
CA ASP A 135 14.91 -22.41 -10.02
C ASP A 135 14.43 -23.38 -11.11
N SER A 136 15.34 -24.24 -11.56
CA SER A 136 15.10 -25.17 -12.67
C SER A 136 13.94 -26.14 -12.43
N ARG A 137 13.66 -26.52 -11.17
CA ARG A 137 12.60 -27.48 -10.81
C ARG A 137 11.24 -26.78 -10.77
N VAL A 138 11.17 -25.58 -10.20
CA VAL A 138 9.96 -24.77 -10.13
C VAL A 138 9.60 -24.25 -11.53
N ALA A 139 10.55 -23.76 -12.32
CA ALA A 139 10.31 -23.38 -13.72
C ALA A 139 9.83 -24.56 -14.59
N ALA A 140 10.42 -25.76 -14.43
CA ALA A 140 9.94 -26.97 -15.11
C ALA A 140 8.52 -27.35 -14.66
N LYS A 141 8.21 -27.25 -13.38
CA LYS A 141 6.87 -27.51 -12.80
C LYS A 141 5.83 -26.50 -13.28
N ILE A 142 6.17 -25.21 -13.39
CA ILE A 142 5.30 -24.16 -13.99
C ILE A 142 5.00 -24.52 -15.44
N LYS A 143 6.03 -24.80 -16.25
CA LYS A 143 5.87 -25.19 -17.66
C LYS A 143 5.00 -26.44 -17.83
N ALA A 144 5.24 -27.48 -17.02
CA ALA A 144 4.51 -28.75 -17.07
C ALA A 144 3.07 -28.66 -16.51
N MET A 145 2.77 -27.69 -15.65
CA MET A 145 1.40 -27.42 -15.18
C MET A 145 0.63 -26.57 -16.20
N ALA A 146 1.24 -25.51 -16.73
CA ALA A 146 0.62 -24.66 -17.74
C ALA A 146 0.23 -25.47 -18.99
N ALA A 147 1.14 -26.31 -19.49
CA ALA A 147 0.92 -27.14 -20.68
C ALA A 147 -0.15 -28.24 -20.54
N LYS A 148 -0.76 -28.42 -19.37
CA LYS A 148 -1.93 -29.29 -19.16
C LYS A 148 -3.26 -28.53 -19.18
N ASN A 149 -3.20 -27.19 -19.14
CA ASN A 149 -4.32 -26.32 -18.81
C ASN A 149 -4.52 -25.20 -19.87
N CYS A 150 -3.94 -25.36 -21.06
CA CYS A 150 -4.11 -24.48 -22.22
C CYS A 150 -3.77 -25.19 -23.53
N ASP A 151 -4.37 -24.78 -24.65
CA ASP A 151 -3.82 -25.04 -25.97
C ASP A 151 -2.52 -24.24 -26.18
N ALA A 152 -1.42 -24.93 -26.47
CA ALA A 152 -0.11 -24.32 -26.71
C ALA A 152 -0.06 -23.44 -27.98
N THR A 153 -1.02 -23.58 -28.90
CA THR A 153 -1.17 -22.75 -30.09
C THR A 153 -1.85 -21.41 -29.81
N TYR A 154 -2.58 -21.27 -28.69
CA TYR A 154 -3.49 -20.16 -28.40
C TYR A 154 -2.95 -19.23 -27.29
N PRO A 155 -2.32 -18.07 -27.64
CA PRO A 155 -1.59 -17.23 -26.68
C PRO A 155 -2.35 -16.74 -25.44
N PRO A 156 -3.67 -16.38 -25.49
CA PRO A 156 -4.40 -15.92 -24.31
C PRO A 156 -4.44 -16.97 -23.20
N GLN A 157 -4.76 -18.23 -23.54
CA GLN A 157 -4.78 -19.34 -22.59
C GLN A 157 -3.36 -19.68 -22.11
N VAL A 158 -2.34 -19.62 -22.97
CA VAL A 158 -0.94 -19.85 -22.57
C VAL A 158 -0.50 -18.84 -21.51
N ALA A 159 -0.87 -17.55 -21.63
CA ALA A 159 -0.60 -16.55 -20.59
C ALA A 159 -1.36 -16.86 -19.29
N ALA A 160 -2.66 -17.14 -19.38
CA ALA A 160 -3.52 -17.45 -18.25
C ALA A 160 -3.04 -18.68 -17.45
N ALA A 161 -2.78 -19.79 -18.13
CA ALA A 161 -2.34 -21.05 -17.52
C ALA A 161 -0.94 -20.92 -16.91
N ARG A 162 -0.05 -20.13 -17.51
CA ARG A 162 1.27 -19.79 -16.95
C ARG A 162 1.15 -18.94 -15.68
N ALA A 163 0.31 -17.92 -15.67
CA ALA A 163 0.08 -17.09 -14.49
C ALA A 163 -0.49 -17.93 -13.34
N ALA A 164 -1.50 -18.76 -13.59
CA ALA A 164 -2.08 -19.67 -12.60
C ALA A 164 -1.08 -20.72 -12.09
N ALA A 165 -0.21 -21.23 -12.97
CA ALA A 165 0.86 -22.15 -12.61
C ALA A 165 1.96 -21.47 -11.78
N ALA A 166 2.32 -20.21 -12.07
CA ALA A 166 3.32 -19.45 -11.31
C ALA A 166 2.93 -19.30 -9.83
N ALA A 167 1.72 -18.76 -9.58
CA ALA A 167 1.15 -18.65 -8.23
C ALA A 167 1.20 -19.99 -7.47
N LYS A 168 0.66 -21.05 -8.09
CA LYS A 168 0.52 -22.37 -7.47
C LYS A 168 1.84 -23.14 -7.30
N CYS A 169 2.84 -22.89 -8.14
CA CYS A 169 4.13 -23.56 -8.04
C CYS A 169 5.05 -22.90 -7.01
N SER A 170 5.10 -21.57 -6.99
CA SER A 170 5.94 -20.76 -6.11
C SER A 170 5.29 -20.46 -4.75
N LYS A 171 4.01 -20.83 -4.55
CA LYS A 171 3.20 -20.53 -3.36
C LYS A 171 2.98 -19.02 -3.14
N ALA A 172 2.75 -18.28 -4.20
CA ALA A 172 2.45 -16.84 -4.16
C ALA A 172 0.96 -16.59 -4.40
N GLU A 173 0.40 -15.57 -3.76
CA GLU A 173 -0.98 -15.13 -3.88
C GLU A 173 -1.29 -14.64 -5.31
N PHE A 174 -0.31 -14.00 -5.94
CA PHE A 174 -0.36 -13.53 -7.32
C PHE A 174 0.65 -14.27 -8.20
N GLY A 175 0.19 -14.66 -9.39
CA GLY A 175 1.05 -15.19 -10.45
C GLY A 175 0.94 -14.33 -11.69
N VAL A 176 2.05 -14.02 -12.37
CA VAL A 176 2.07 -13.15 -13.55
C VAL A 176 2.71 -13.87 -14.73
N SER A 177 2.18 -13.64 -15.93
CA SER A 177 2.78 -14.10 -17.20
C SER A 177 2.69 -13.02 -18.27
N VAL A 178 3.75 -12.84 -19.06
CA VAL A 178 3.75 -12.03 -20.29
C VAL A 178 4.20 -12.91 -21.45
N THR A 179 3.34 -13.05 -22.46
CA THR A 179 3.58 -13.89 -23.64
C THR A 179 3.44 -13.08 -24.93
N GLY A 180 4.01 -13.58 -26.03
CA GLY A 180 3.99 -12.91 -27.33
C GLY A 180 5.08 -11.84 -27.51
N LEU A 181 5.56 -11.19 -26.45
CA LEU A 181 6.55 -10.10 -26.52
C LEU A 181 7.77 -10.43 -27.41
N GLY A 182 8.05 -9.55 -28.38
CA GLY A 182 9.13 -9.70 -29.35
C GLY A 182 8.85 -10.66 -30.52
N LYS A 183 7.63 -11.19 -30.66
CA LYS A 183 7.19 -11.96 -31.84
C LYS A 183 6.46 -11.04 -32.80
N ALA A 184 7.15 -10.62 -33.87
CA ALA A 184 6.56 -9.83 -34.95
C ALA A 184 5.26 -10.46 -35.48
N GLY A 185 4.25 -9.63 -35.75
CA GLY A 185 2.95 -10.07 -36.25
C GLY A 185 2.05 -10.82 -35.25
N ARG A 186 2.37 -10.81 -33.94
CA ARG A 186 1.50 -11.38 -32.89
C ARG A 186 1.33 -10.41 -31.73
N ASP A 187 0.10 -10.25 -31.22
CA ASP A 187 -0.16 -9.46 -30.02
C ASP A 187 0.57 -10.00 -28.77
N VAL A 188 0.81 -9.11 -27.82
CA VAL A 188 1.36 -9.41 -26.50
C VAL A 188 0.19 -9.67 -25.54
N TYR A 189 0.23 -10.77 -24.80
CA TYR A 189 -0.79 -11.13 -23.82
C TYR A 189 -0.17 -11.19 -22.43
N MET A 190 -0.63 -10.33 -21.53
CA MET A 190 -0.30 -10.32 -20.12
C MET A 190 -1.44 -10.93 -19.32
N ALA A 191 -1.12 -11.71 -18.29
CA ALA A 191 -2.08 -12.30 -17.38
C ALA A 191 -1.63 -12.19 -15.91
N VAL A 192 -2.54 -11.85 -15.02
CA VAL A 192 -2.41 -11.93 -13.56
C VAL A 192 -3.38 -12.98 -13.02
N ALA A 193 -2.91 -13.95 -12.25
CA ALA A 193 -3.74 -14.94 -11.55
C ALA A 193 -3.92 -14.55 -10.09
N TYR A 194 -5.16 -14.58 -9.60
CA TYR A 194 -5.52 -14.29 -8.21
C TYR A 194 -6.86 -14.94 -7.85
N GLY A 195 -7.03 -15.45 -6.62
CA GLY A 195 -8.34 -15.92 -6.11
C GLY A 195 -9.02 -17.03 -6.92
N GLY A 196 -8.27 -17.83 -7.69
CA GLY A 196 -8.82 -18.82 -8.63
C GLY A 196 -9.35 -18.26 -9.95
N GLN A 197 -9.13 -16.98 -10.22
CA GLN A 197 -9.41 -16.29 -11.48
C GLN A 197 -8.10 -15.88 -12.17
N VAL A 198 -8.21 -15.52 -13.45
CA VAL A 198 -7.12 -14.97 -14.27
C VAL A 198 -7.61 -13.71 -14.99
N TYR A 199 -6.86 -12.63 -14.84
CA TYR A 199 -7.10 -11.31 -15.40
C TYR A 199 -6.14 -11.12 -16.57
N VAL A 200 -6.66 -11.18 -17.79
CA VAL A 200 -5.87 -11.27 -19.03
C VAL A 200 -6.11 -10.02 -19.87
N ARG A 201 -5.04 -9.44 -20.41
CA ARG A 201 -5.09 -8.25 -21.28
C ARG A 201 -4.17 -8.38 -22.47
N ARG A 202 -4.66 -7.87 -23.60
CA ARG A 202 -3.97 -7.80 -24.89
C ARG A 202 -3.34 -6.42 -25.09
N PHE A 203 -2.12 -6.41 -25.62
CA PHE A 203 -1.36 -5.22 -26.00
C PHE A 203 -0.80 -5.41 -27.42
N ALA A 204 -0.73 -4.34 -28.20
CA ALA A 204 -0.01 -4.34 -29.47
C ALA A 204 1.51 -4.49 -29.25
N GLN A 205 2.24 -4.95 -30.26
CA GLN A 205 3.71 -4.91 -30.25
C GLN A 205 4.19 -3.46 -30.44
N THR A 206 4.63 -2.84 -29.36
CA THR A 206 5.34 -1.54 -29.35
C THR A 206 6.67 -1.72 -28.61
N PRO A 207 7.67 -0.83 -28.82
CA PRO A 207 8.96 -0.92 -28.11
C PRO A 207 8.82 -0.90 -26.58
N ASP A 208 7.81 -0.20 -26.06
CA ASP A 208 7.48 -0.09 -24.64
C ASP A 208 6.51 -1.19 -24.12
N ALA A 209 6.06 -2.12 -24.98
CA ALA A 209 5.03 -3.10 -24.62
C ALA A 209 5.41 -3.97 -23.41
N GLY A 210 6.69 -4.28 -23.22
CA GLY A 210 7.18 -4.98 -22.03
C GLY A 210 6.93 -4.19 -20.74
N LYS A 211 7.35 -2.92 -20.72
CA LYS A 211 7.13 -1.98 -19.60
C LYS A 211 5.65 -1.75 -19.33
N ARG A 212 4.83 -1.56 -20.39
CA ARG A 212 3.37 -1.44 -20.27
C ARG A 212 2.73 -2.69 -19.66
N CYS A 213 3.18 -3.89 -20.04
CA CYS A 213 2.69 -5.13 -19.45
C CYS A 213 3.06 -5.25 -17.96
N ALA A 214 4.29 -4.88 -17.58
CA ALA A 214 4.73 -4.89 -16.18
C ALA A 214 3.91 -3.92 -15.31
N LEU A 215 3.84 -2.64 -15.70
CA LEU A 215 3.10 -1.61 -14.96
C LEU A 215 1.60 -1.94 -14.88
N ALA A 216 0.99 -2.43 -15.96
CA ALA A 216 -0.42 -2.84 -15.95
C ALA A 216 -0.68 -4.09 -15.09
N ALA A 217 0.29 -5.02 -14.96
CA ALA A 217 0.17 -6.15 -14.05
C ALA A 217 0.21 -5.66 -12.59
N LEU A 218 1.14 -4.76 -12.27
CA LEU A 218 1.30 -4.19 -10.94
C LEU A 218 0.11 -3.32 -10.52
N ASP A 219 -0.44 -2.50 -11.42
CA ASP A 219 -1.67 -1.74 -11.17
C ASP A 219 -2.89 -2.65 -10.99
N THR A 220 -2.95 -3.77 -11.73
CA THR A 220 -4.01 -4.77 -11.56
C THR A 220 -3.91 -5.46 -10.19
N ILE A 221 -2.70 -5.84 -9.75
CA ILE A 221 -2.46 -6.40 -8.41
C ILE A 221 -2.89 -5.42 -7.32
N ARG A 222 -2.48 -4.14 -7.42
CA ARG A 222 -2.91 -3.04 -6.53
C ARG A 222 -4.44 -2.96 -6.44
N ARG A 223 -5.12 -2.87 -7.58
CA ARG A 223 -6.59 -2.78 -7.65
C ARG A 223 -7.28 -3.99 -7.01
N LEU A 224 -6.77 -5.20 -7.27
CA LEU A 224 -7.36 -6.44 -6.73
C LEU A 224 -7.24 -6.54 -5.20
N LEU A 225 -6.13 -6.07 -4.63
CA LEU A 225 -5.97 -5.95 -3.18
C LEU A 225 -6.94 -4.93 -2.57
N GLN A 226 -7.10 -3.79 -3.25
CA GLN A 226 -8.01 -2.71 -2.84
C GLN A 226 -9.50 -3.03 -3.10
N GLY A 227 -9.81 -4.10 -3.84
CA GLY A 227 -11.17 -4.44 -4.28
C GLY A 227 -11.75 -3.51 -5.36
N ALA A 228 -10.89 -2.70 -5.99
CA ALA A 228 -11.18 -1.75 -7.05
C ALA A 228 -11.45 -2.44 -8.40
N ASP A 229 -12.08 -1.73 -9.35
CA ASP A 229 -12.37 -2.32 -10.66
C ASP A 229 -11.16 -2.30 -11.59
N THR A 230 -11.07 -3.31 -12.46
CA THR A 230 -9.95 -3.53 -13.40
C THR A 230 -10.44 -3.42 -14.85
N PRO A 231 -10.92 -2.24 -15.32
CA PRO A 231 -11.72 -2.11 -16.56
C PRO A 231 -11.02 -2.66 -17.82
N ALA A 232 -9.69 -2.56 -17.93
CA ALA A 232 -8.94 -3.05 -19.09
C ALA A 232 -8.63 -4.57 -19.08
N MET A 233 -9.11 -5.33 -18.09
CA MET A 233 -8.84 -6.78 -17.93
C MET A 233 -10.04 -7.65 -18.33
N ARG A 234 -9.77 -8.78 -18.99
CA ARG A 234 -10.76 -9.83 -19.21
C ARG A 234 -10.58 -10.94 -18.19
N VAL A 235 -11.66 -11.28 -17.49
CA VAL A 235 -11.61 -12.17 -16.32
C VAL A 235 -12.14 -13.54 -16.69
N PHE A 236 -11.28 -14.56 -16.56
CA PHE A 236 -11.64 -15.96 -16.78
C PHE A 236 -11.36 -16.78 -15.52
N ARG A 237 -11.84 -18.03 -15.48
CA ARG A 237 -11.53 -18.96 -14.39
C ARG A 237 -10.12 -19.54 -14.61
N ALA A 238 -9.35 -19.69 -13.54
CA ALA A 238 -8.01 -20.27 -13.64
C ALA A 238 -8.08 -21.76 -14.03
N ASN A 239 -7.33 -22.15 -15.05
CA ASN A 239 -7.25 -23.52 -15.58
C ASN A 239 -8.58 -24.05 -16.17
N SER A 240 -9.37 -23.18 -16.79
CA SER A 240 -10.42 -23.58 -17.73
C SER A 240 -10.08 -23.09 -19.13
N ASP A 241 -10.44 -23.86 -20.15
CA ASP A 241 -10.46 -23.36 -21.52
C ASP A 241 -11.43 -22.17 -21.62
N PHE A 242 -11.02 -21.15 -22.38
CA PHE A 242 -11.85 -20.00 -22.68
C PHE A 242 -11.56 -19.51 -24.10
N ASP A 243 -12.59 -19.00 -24.75
CA ASP A 243 -12.46 -18.21 -25.97
C ASP A 243 -12.21 -16.74 -25.60
N TRP A 244 -11.20 -16.15 -26.22
CA TRP A 244 -10.86 -14.74 -26.11
C TRP A 244 -11.76 -13.85 -26.97
N ASP A 245 -12.29 -14.34 -28.09
CA ASP A 245 -13.08 -13.52 -29.01
C ASP A 245 -14.60 -13.59 -28.73
N ALA A 246 -15.02 -14.54 -27.89
CA ALA A 246 -16.36 -14.57 -27.28
C ALA A 246 -16.70 -13.26 -26.54
N PRO A 247 -17.98 -12.83 -26.50
CA PRO A 247 -18.41 -11.61 -25.82
C PRO A 247 -18.19 -11.69 -24.30
N GLU A 248 -17.84 -10.57 -23.68
CA GLU A 248 -17.60 -10.51 -22.24
C GLU A 248 -18.90 -10.72 -21.45
N ALA A 249 -18.90 -11.75 -20.58
CA ALA A 249 -19.98 -11.96 -19.63
C ALA A 249 -20.04 -10.77 -18.63
N PRO A 250 -21.22 -10.26 -18.29
CA PRO A 250 -21.35 -9.09 -17.43
C PRO A 250 -20.72 -9.34 -16.06
N ARG A 251 -19.76 -8.48 -15.68
CA ARG A 251 -19.04 -8.58 -14.40
C ARG A 251 -20.03 -8.52 -13.23
N LYS A 252 -20.21 -9.64 -12.53
CA LYS A 252 -20.84 -9.65 -11.21
C LYS A 252 -19.94 -8.85 -10.26
N LYS A 253 -20.38 -7.68 -9.83
CA LYS A 253 -19.73 -6.92 -8.74
C LYS A 253 -19.79 -7.74 -7.45
N GLY A 254 -18.77 -8.55 -7.24
CA GLY A 254 -18.59 -9.41 -6.09
C GLY A 254 -17.09 -9.67 -5.91
N ARG A 255 -16.61 -9.45 -4.68
CA ARG A 255 -15.20 -9.61 -4.31
C ARG A 255 -14.69 -10.98 -4.78
N PRO A 256 -13.58 -11.09 -5.54
CA PRO A 256 -12.97 -12.39 -5.80
C PRO A 256 -12.67 -13.05 -4.45
N ALA A 257 -12.97 -14.34 -4.32
CA ALA A 257 -12.87 -15.03 -3.04
C ALA A 257 -11.43 -14.95 -2.53
N ALA A 258 -11.22 -14.25 -1.42
CA ALA A 258 -9.90 -13.99 -0.87
C ALA A 258 -9.21 -15.33 -0.58
N GLY A 259 -8.12 -15.62 -1.30
CA GLY A 259 -7.41 -16.90 -1.28
C GLY A 259 -6.60 -17.17 -0.01
N GLY A 260 -6.96 -16.58 1.12
CA GLY A 260 -6.31 -16.80 2.40
C GLY A 260 -6.74 -18.13 3.03
N ALA A 261 -5.79 -18.82 3.68
CA ALA A 261 -6.08 -20.03 4.43
C ALA A 261 -7.13 -19.76 5.52
N GLY A 262 -8.05 -20.71 5.73
CA GLY A 262 -9.31 -20.46 6.41
C GLY A 262 -9.20 -20.03 7.88
N LYS A 263 -9.29 -18.71 8.13
CA LYS A 263 -9.57 -18.14 9.45
C LYS A 263 -10.84 -17.29 9.37
N LYS A 264 -11.92 -17.75 10.03
CA LYS A 264 -13.19 -17.00 10.09
C LYS A 264 -12.94 -15.66 10.78
N ASN A 265 -13.44 -14.55 10.22
CA ASN A 265 -13.37 -13.22 10.84
C ASN A 265 -14.27 -13.10 12.08
N SER A 266 -13.83 -13.66 13.21
CA SER A 266 -14.43 -13.41 14.54
C SER A 266 -13.93 -12.13 15.20
N GLY A 267 -12.87 -11.50 14.65
CA GLY A 267 -12.15 -10.38 15.27
C GLY A 267 -12.97 -9.13 15.56
N MET A 268 -14.11 -8.93 14.89
CA MET A 268 -15.04 -7.82 15.18
C MET A 268 -16.28 -8.25 15.99
N LEU A 269 -16.60 -9.55 16.05
CA LEU A 269 -17.70 -10.07 16.88
C LEU A 269 -17.30 -10.16 18.36
N ALA A 270 -16.06 -10.57 18.65
CA ALA A 270 -15.56 -10.67 20.02
C ALA A 270 -15.66 -9.34 20.82
N PRO A 271 -15.14 -8.19 20.34
CA PRO A 271 -15.27 -6.92 21.08
C PRO A 271 -16.72 -6.44 21.19
N ILE A 272 -17.57 -6.67 20.19
CA ILE A 272 -18.99 -6.30 20.24
C ILE A 272 -19.72 -7.12 21.32
N ILE A 273 -19.49 -8.43 21.40
CA ILE A 273 -20.10 -9.28 22.44
C ILE A 273 -19.64 -8.85 23.84
N VAL A 274 -18.34 -8.57 24.03
CA VAL A 274 -17.81 -8.06 25.32
C VAL A 274 -18.45 -6.71 25.69
N LEU A 275 -18.60 -5.79 24.74
CA LEU A 275 -19.21 -4.48 24.98
C LEU A 275 -20.72 -4.59 25.30
N VAL A 276 -21.46 -5.49 24.64
CA VAL A 276 -22.86 -5.78 24.96
C VAL A 276 -23.00 -6.39 26.37
N VAL A 277 -22.13 -7.34 26.74
CA VAL A 277 -22.12 -7.93 28.09
C VAL A 277 -21.81 -6.88 29.17
N LEU A 278 -20.85 -5.98 28.91
CA LEU A 278 -20.53 -4.87 29.81
C LEU A 278 -21.71 -3.89 29.97
N LEU A 279 -22.42 -3.55 28.89
CA LEU A 279 -23.59 -2.68 28.95
C LEU A 279 -24.75 -3.34 29.72
N ILE A 280 -24.97 -4.65 29.57
CA ILE A 280 -25.97 -5.40 30.34
C ILE A 280 -25.59 -5.41 31.83
N ALA A 281 -24.33 -5.69 32.16
CA ALA A 281 -23.83 -5.68 33.53
C ALA A 281 -23.96 -4.29 34.18
N LEU A 282 -23.66 -3.21 33.44
CA LEU A 282 -23.85 -1.83 33.89
C LEU A 282 -25.34 -1.53 34.13
N GLY A 283 -26.23 -1.95 33.23
CA GLY A 283 -27.67 -1.78 33.39
C GLY A 283 -28.23 -2.48 34.63
N VAL A 284 -27.78 -3.72 34.90
CA VAL A 284 -28.13 -4.45 36.12
C VAL A 284 -27.58 -3.77 37.37
N ALA A 285 -26.34 -3.27 37.34
CA ALA A 285 -25.75 -2.55 38.47
C ALA A 285 -26.47 -1.22 38.77
N VAL A 286 -26.84 -0.45 37.74
CA VAL A 286 -27.61 0.79 37.87
C VAL A 286 -29.02 0.51 38.41
N TRP A 287 -29.70 -0.54 37.91
CA TRP A 287 -30.99 -0.96 38.43
C TRP A 287 -30.89 -1.35 39.92
N TYR A 288 -29.94 -2.22 40.27
CA TYR A 288 -29.71 -2.66 41.65
C TYR A 288 -29.38 -1.49 42.60
N PHE A 289 -28.60 -0.51 42.13
CA PHE A 289 -28.34 0.70 42.90
C PHE A 289 -29.62 1.52 43.12
N PHE A 290 -30.45 1.70 42.09
CA PHE A 290 -31.72 2.43 42.20
C PHE A 290 -32.78 1.72 43.06
N THR A 291 -32.77 0.38 43.14
CA THR A 291 -33.72 -0.40 43.97
C THR A 291 -33.27 -0.61 45.41
N HIS A 292 -31.96 -0.50 45.71
CA HIS A 292 -31.43 -0.78 47.06
C HIS A 292 -30.72 0.41 47.73
N PHE A 293 -30.37 1.46 46.99
CA PHE A 293 -29.86 2.74 47.53
C PHE A 293 -30.83 3.88 47.24
N THR A 294 -32.07 3.76 47.73
CA THR A 294 -32.90 4.93 47.99
C THR A 294 -32.23 5.77 49.08
N LEU A 295 -31.66 6.92 48.71
CA LEU A 295 -31.17 7.92 49.67
C LEU A 295 -32.32 8.31 50.60
N GLY A 296 -32.15 8.07 51.90
CA GLY A 296 -33.10 8.49 52.92
C GLY A 296 -33.23 10.03 52.97
N PRO A 297 -34.40 10.58 53.29
CA PRO A 297 -34.61 12.03 53.33
C PRO A 297 -33.74 12.71 54.39
N GLU A 298 -33.26 13.93 54.09
CA GLU A 298 -32.42 14.70 55.02
C GLU A 298 -33.17 15.10 56.30
N PRO A 299 -32.54 14.91 57.49
CA PRO A 299 -32.97 15.56 58.71
C PRO A 299 -32.36 16.97 58.82
N SER A 300 -33.12 17.97 58.37
CA SER A 300 -33.18 19.36 58.86
C SER A 300 -32.02 19.92 59.71
N VAL A 301 -31.41 21.02 59.23
CA VAL A 301 -30.58 21.94 60.03
C VAL A 301 -31.42 22.69 61.07
N PRO A 302 -30.94 22.82 62.33
CA PRO A 302 -31.15 24.02 63.14
C PRO A 302 -29.81 24.74 63.43
N ALA A 303 -29.87 26.04 63.71
CA ALA A 303 -28.69 26.92 63.77
C ALA A 303 -28.34 27.39 65.19
N GLY A 304 -27.06 27.75 65.39
CA GLY A 304 -26.62 28.68 66.44
C GLY A 304 -25.55 28.16 67.41
N GLY A 305 -24.73 29.08 67.95
CA GLY A 305 -23.86 28.85 69.10
C GLY A 305 -22.35 28.87 68.82
N SER A 306 -21.66 29.86 69.36
CA SER A 306 -20.19 30.02 69.30
C SER A 306 -19.57 29.94 70.70
N SER A 307 -18.49 29.14 70.89
CA SER A 307 -17.33 29.52 71.74
C SER A 307 -16.24 28.44 71.91
N ILE A 308 -15.02 28.75 71.47
CA ILE A 308 -13.73 28.67 72.22
C ILE A 308 -13.54 27.57 73.29
N SER A 309 -12.58 26.63 73.10
CA SER A 309 -11.43 26.42 74.03
C SER A 309 -10.41 25.31 73.65
N GLN A 310 -9.13 25.72 73.58
CA GLN A 310 -7.86 25.08 74.02
C GLN A 310 -7.68 23.54 74.14
N SER A 311 -6.67 23.00 73.44
CA SER A 311 -5.38 22.50 74.00
C SER A 311 -4.50 21.85 72.90
N ALA A 312 -3.21 21.51 73.05
CA ALA A 312 -2.02 22.27 73.48
C ALA A 312 -0.83 21.28 73.72
N ALA A 313 0.00 21.02 72.69
CA ALA A 313 1.37 20.44 72.76
C ALA A 313 2.00 20.56 71.33
N ALA A 314 3.21 21.05 71.06
CA ALA A 314 4.57 20.78 71.59
C ALA A 314 5.08 19.37 71.21
N GLY A 315 6.21 19.17 70.51
CA GLY A 315 7.21 20.06 69.88
C GLY A 315 7.95 19.25 68.77
N SER A 316 8.96 19.65 67.99
CA SER A 316 9.93 20.77 67.91
C SER A 316 11.35 20.17 67.70
N GLY A 317 11.94 20.33 66.51
CA GLY A 317 13.34 19.96 66.19
C GLY A 317 13.64 18.48 65.93
N SER A 318 14.77 18.08 65.33
CA SER A 318 15.78 18.86 64.56
C SER A 318 16.79 17.93 63.86
N LEU A 319 17.50 18.41 62.83
CA LEU A 319 18.64 17.72 62.20
C LEU A 319 19.84 17.58 63.18
N PRO A 320 20.79 16.66 62.91
CA PRO A 320 22.05 17.14 62.32
C PRO A 320 22.63 16.20 61.22
N ALA A 321 23.75 16.61 60.60
CA ALA A 321 24.48 15.84 59.60
C ALA A 321 26.01 15.97 59.74
N SER A 322 26.74 14.86 59.57
CA SER A 322 28.19 14.78 59.26
C SER A 322 28.51 13.34 58.76
N THR A 323 29.27 13.08 57.68
CA THR A 323 30.76 13.17 57.52
C THR A 323 31.44 11.99 58.25
N SER A 324 32.32 11.13 57.68
CA SER A 324 33.22 11.22 56.51
C SER A 324 33.85 9.86 56.06
N GLN A 325 34.54 9.84 54.89
CA GLN A 325 35.66 8.95 54.47
C GLN A 325 35.40 7.45 54.16
N SER A 326 36.22 6.71 53.37
CA SER A 326 37.13 7.03 52.22
C SER A 326 37.69 5.75 51.54
N ALA A 327 38.44 5.88 50.42
CA ALA A 327 39.06 4.83 49.57
C ALA A 327 38.06 3.92 48.80
N GLY A 328 38.36 3.27 47.66
CA GLY A 328 39.58 3.08 46.82
C GLY A 328 39.62 1.62 46.29
N SER A 329 40.08 1.24 45.09
CA SER A 329 40.77 1.97 44.00
C SER A 329 40.73 1.22 42.62
N THR A 330 40.83 1.98 41.52
CA THR A 330 41.60 1.77 40.25
C THR A 330 41.59 0.43 39.45
N SER A 331 41.07 0.48 38.21
CA SER A 331 41.67 0.04 36.90
C SER A 331 40.61 0.22 35.77
N GLN A 332 40.84 0.73 34.54
CA GLN A 332 41.83 0.48 33.46
C GLN A 332 41.74 -0.94 32.85
N ALA A 333 41.77 -1.19 31.53
CA ALA A 333 41.63 -0.40 30.29
C ALA A 333 41.30 -1.41 29.12
N SER A 334 41.22 -1.17 27.81
CA SER A 334 41.59 -0.10 26.85
C SER A 334 40.70 -0.16 25.58
N ALA A 335 40.83 0.79 24.64
CA ALA A 335 40.43 0.64 23.22
C ALA A 335 41.64 0.25 22.34
N PRO A 336 41.48 0.07 21.01
CA PRO A 336 42.17 1.02 20.11
C PRO A 336 41.38 1.45 18.85
N ALA A 337 42.01 2.32 18.05
CA ALA A 337 41.55 2.93 16.80
C ALA A 337 41.23 1.92 15.66
N GLY A 338 40.57 2.28 14.55
CA GLY A 338 40.08 3.61 14.12
C GLY A 338 40.80 4.12 12.86
N HIS A 339 40.02 4.51 11.83
CA HIS A 339 40.52 5.19 10.63
C HIS A 339 39.45 6.15 10.08
N SER A 340 39.86 7.38 9.80
CA SER A 340 39.10 8.35 9.00
C SER A 340 39.79 8.52 7.63
N MET A 341 38.99 8.79 6.59
CA MET A 341 39.49 9.34 5.32
C MET A 341 38.56 10.44 4.82
N SER A 342 39.12 11.32 4.00
CA SER A 342 38.53 12.59 3.58
C SER A 342 37.44 12.43 2.51
N LEU A 343 36.62 13.48 2.35
CA LEU A 343 35.99 13.74 1.05
C LEU A 343 37.08 13.94 -0.01
N GLY A 344 36.77 13.53 -1.24
CA GLY A 344 37.28 14.10 -2.47
C GLY A 344 36.09 14.39 -3.36
N GLU A 345 36.01 15.60 -3.92
CA GLU A 345 35.10 15.90 -5.02
C GLU A 345 35.74 15.41 -6.32
N ASP A 346 35.04 14.58 -7.10
CA ASP A 346 35.22 14.56 -8.55
C ASP A 346 33.99 13.94 -9.23
N GLY A 347 33.52 14.57 -10.30
CA GLY A 347 32.25 14.23 -10.95
C GLY A 347 32.42 13.83 -12.41
N ALA A 348 32.43 12.53 -12.70
CA ALA A 348 32.44 12.01 -14.07
C ALA A 348 31.56 10.76 -14.24
N TYR A 349 30.39 10.93 -14.84
CA TYR A 349 29.61 9.82 -15.40
C TYR A 349 30.03 9.62 -16.87
N HIS A 350 30.70 8.52 -17.17
CA HIS A 350 30.95 8.12 -18.56
C HIS A 350 29.80 7.23 -19.08
N PRO A 351 29.29 7.46 -20.31
CA PRO A 351 28.31 6.58 -20.92
C PRO A 351 28.99 5.29 -21.42
N PHE A 352 28.37 4.15 -21.16
CA PHE A 352 28.68 2.90 -21.85
C PHE A 352 27.99 2.86 -23.22
N GLY A 353 28.65 2.21 -24.18
CA GLY A 353 28.03 1.66 -25.40
C GLY A 353 27.91 0.14 -25.32
#